data_AF-A0A814EIB7-F1
#
_entry.id   AF-A0A814EIB7-F1
#
_cell.length_a   1.000
_cell.length_b   1.000
_cell.length_c   1.000
_cell.angle_alpha   90.00
_cell.angle_beta   90.00
_cell.angle_gamma   90.00
#
_symmetry.space_group_name_H-M   'P 1'
#
loop_
_entity.id
_entity.type
_entity.pdbx_description
1 polymer ?
#
loop_
_entity_poly.entity_id
_entity_poly.type
_entity_poly.pdbx_seq_one_letter_code
_entity_poly.pdbx_strand_id
1 'polypeptide(L)'
;MIKENGIYTHKINNIEYNDDNNNNDEQQKFNDQYIYHLINVLIYVIKYCPNSLEILQLRSIWLKLLKLIDEKCLLHPHIWVRFLSTQFFGLLFERNKPEDIIQHLKKYLPKEDNNSNSTTTIENGSSRKRLKKSIQSNLDSEPLFIHYITTFDLSISPLIKIQRLCFCSCSQLKPSDLTEEFCLQIIKNLIYLSKLLILSKSNYFDLVVKRCYRLTTYESTKYPNEITRRSSILKWIAALILDLSSYLTSYLKSFLPIIEREIERDETTINLSLKTLAQDVFDVFKRHCDIHLITSIYADIAKQRRTKRLERKQKLAVLAINQPEIIYRKKRLKQTKRLGLGKKKRMKAIENAKKNRRKKSINKISDDMDDF
;
A
#
# COMPACT_ATOMS: atom_id res chain seq x y z
N MET A 1 -3.34 -10.06 -81.06
CA MET A 1 -2.56 -10.75 -80.00
C MET A 1 -2.16 -9.67 -79.00
N ILE A 2 -2.93 -9.45 -77.91
CA ILE A 2 -2.85 -10.22 -76.63
C ILE A 2 -1.41 -10.07 -76.08
N LYS A 3 -1.07 -9.33 -75.02
CA LYS A 3 -1.73 -9.04 -73.72
C LYS A 3 -1.11 -7.76 -73.10
N GLU A 4 -1.95 -6.79 -72.76
CA GLU A 4 -2.30 -6.34 -71.39
C GLU A 4 -1.36 -5.28 -70.77
N ASN A 5 -1.81 -4.03 -70.88
CA ASN A 5 -1.35 -2.87 -70.11
C ASN A 5 -1.74 -3.03 -68.64
N GLY A 6 -0.75 -3.00 -67.75
CA GLY A 6 -0.95 -2.90 -66.32
C GLY A 6 -1.59 -1.58 -65.93
N ILE A 7 -2.89 -1.62 -65.64
CA ILE A 7 -3.60 -0.54 -64.95
C ILE A 7 -3.51 -0.82 -63.46
N TYR A 8 -2.83 0.09 -62.75
CA TYR A 8 -2.81 0.18 -61.30
C TYR A 8 -4.23 0.42 -60.76
N THR A 9 -4.95 -0.64 -60.38
CA THR A 9 -6.09 -0.51 -59.49
C THR A 9 -5.59 -0.52 -58.05
N HIS A 10 -5.69 0.64 -57.40
CA HIS A 10 -5.52 0.82 -55.96
C HIS A 10 -6.30 -0.26 -55.20
N LYS A 11 -5.59 -1.21 -54.59
CA LYS A 11 -6.11 -1.93 -53.42
C LYS A 11 -6.18 -0.92 -52.28
N ILE A 12 -7.36 -0.35 -52.08
CA ILE A 12 -7.73 0.26 -50.81
C ILE A 12 -7.78 -0.91 -49.82
N ASN A 13 -6.68 -1.12 -49.10
CA ASN A 13 -6.75 -1.85 -47.84
C ASN A 13 -7.53 -0.95 -46.88
N ASN A 14 -8.80 -1.27 -46.67
CA ASN A 14 -9.55 -0.79 -45.52
C ASN A 14 -8.77 -1.21 -44.27
N ILE A 15 -7.98 -0.28 -43.73
CA ILE A 15 -7.63 -0.31 -42.33
C ILE A 15 -8.92 0.11 -41.63
N GLU A 16 -9.74 -0.86 -41.25
CA GLU A 16 -10.73 -0.67 -40.20
C GLU A 16 -9.96 -0.15 -38.99
N TYR A 17 -10.06 1.17 -38.77
CA TYR A 17 -9.61 1.80 -37.55
C TYR A 17 -10.44 1.19 -36.41
N ASN A 18 -9.75 0.67 -35.40
CA ASN A 18 -10.34 0.13 -34.18
C ASN A 18 -11.09 1.24 -33.40
N ASP A 19 -12.30 1.60 -33.81
CA ASP A 19 -13.19 2.52 -33.09
C ASP A 19 -13.69 1.92 -31.77
N ASP A 20 -13.74 0.60 -31.65
CA ASP A 20 -14.18 -0.10 -30.44
C ASP A 20 -13.23 0.11 -29.24
N ASN A 21 -11.93 0.31 -29.48
CA ASN A 21 -10.97 0.57 -28.40
C ASN A 21 -11.10 1.99 -27.84
N ASN A 22 -11.38 2.99 -28.68
CA ASN A 22 -11.57 4.36 -28.23
C ASN A 22 -12.86 4.52 -27.43
N ASN A 23 -13.97 3.91 -27.87
CA ASN A 23 -15.24 3.93 -27.14
C ASN A 23 -15.15 3.25 -25.77
N ASN A 24 -14.43 2.14 -25.68
CA ASN A 24 -14.21 1.45 -24.41
C ASN A 24 -13.34 2.27 -23.44
N ASP A 25 -12.31 2.96 -23.92
CA ASP A 25 -11.45 3.81 -23.10
C ASP A 25 -12.19 5.05 -22.58
N GLU A 26 -13.08 5.64 -23.38
CA GLU A 26 -13.93 6.76 -22.96
C GLU A 26 -14.98 6.33 -21.94
N GLN A 27 -15.65 5.20 -22.17
CA GLN A 27 -16.60 4.64 -21.23
C GLN A 27 -15.91 4.29 -19.90
N GLN A 28 -14.69 3.77 -19.94
CA GLN A 28 -13.93 3.46 -18.73
C GLN A 28 -13.57 4.71 -17.94
N LYS A 29 -13.12 5.78 -18.62
CA LYS A 29 -12.87 7.09 -17.97
C LYS A 29 -14.14 7.67 -17.34
N PHE A 30 -15.27 7.59 -18.04
CA PHE A 30 -16.55 8.03 -17.52
C PHE A 30 -16.95 7.25 -16.26
N ASN A 31 -16.80 5.92 -16.30
CA ASN A 31 -17.08 5.07 -15.14
C ASN A 31 -16.18 5.42 -13.94
N ASP A 32 -14.92 5.72 -14.18
CA ASP A 32 -13.97 6.09 -13.13
C ASP A 32 -14.31 7.45 -12.50
N GLN A 33 -14.70 8.43 -13.32
CA GLN A 33 -15.23 9.72 -12.88
C GLN A 33 -16.51 9.53 -12.06
N TYR A 34 -17.43 8.68 -12.52
CA TYR A 34 -18.65 8.38 -11.82
C TYR A 34 -18.39 7.77 -10.44
N ILE A 35 -17.49 6.77 -10.35
CA ILE A 35 -17.08 6.16 -9.07
C ILE A 35 -16.44 7.21 -8.16
N TYR A 36 -15.57 8.07 -8.70
CA TYR A 36 -14.95 9.15 -7.95
C TYR A 36 -16.02 10.07 -7.33
N HIS A 37 -16.94 10.59 -8.14
CA HIS A 37 -17.99 11.49 -7.65
C HIS A 37 -18.92 10.81 -6.65
N LEU A 38 -19.30 9.55 -6.89
CA LEU A 38 -20.12 8.76 -5.97
C LEU A 38 -19.47 8.63 -4.59
N ILE A 39 -18.21 8.18 -4.52
CA ILE A 39 -17.52 8.04 -3.23
C ILE A 39 -17.36 9.39 -2.55
N ASN A 40 -17.12 10.46 -3.30
CA ASN A 40 -16.99 11.80 -2.74
C ASN A 40 -18.30 12.29 -2.10
N VAL A 41 -19.45 12.04 -2.75
CA VAL A 41 -20.77 12.32 -2.16
C VAL A 41 -20.97 11.49 -0.89
N LEU A 42 -20.62 10.20 -0.90
CA LEU A 42 -20.74 9.35 0.29
C LEU A 42 -19.86 9.83 1.45
N ILE A 43 -18.65 10.32 1.16
CA ILE A 43 -17.77 10.96 2.16
C ILE A 43 -18.46 12.17 2.77
N TYR A 44 -19.09 13.02 1.96
CA TYR A 44 -19.83 14.18 2.46
C TYR A 44 -21.04 13.78 3.30
N VAL A 45 -21.78 12.74 2.90
CA VAL A 45 -22.88 12.20 3.70
C VAL A 45 -22.39 11.73 5.06
N ILE A 46 -21.27 11.00 5.13
CA ILE A 46 -20.71 10.54 6.41
C ILE A 46 -20.24 11.70 7.30
N LYS A 47 -19.63 12.72 6.69
CA LYS A 47 -19.11 13.91 7.40
C LYS A 47 -20.22 14.79 7.96
N TYR A 48 -21.25 15.10 7.17
CA TYR A 48 -22.29 16.07 7.53
C TYR A 48 -23.55 15.43 8.11
N CYS A 49 -23.83 14.17 7.77
CA CYS A 49 -24.98 13.41 8.27
C CYS A 49 -24.51 12.14 8.99
N PRO A 50 -23.73 12.25 10.07
CA PRO A 50 -23.11 11.10 10.69
C PRO A 50 -24.10 10.01 11.08
N ASN A 51 -25.30 10.38 11.54
CA ASN A 51 -26.33 9.44 11.98
C ASN A 51 -26.82 8.53 10.84
N SER A 52 -26.52 8.85 9.57
CA SER A 52 -26.91 8.03 8.42
C SER A 52 -26.39 6.59 8.49
N LEU A 53 -25.28 6.36 9.20
CA LEU A 53 -24.69 5.02 9.38
C LEU A 53 -25.42 4.17 10.43
N GLU A 54 -26.21 4.80 11.29
CA GLU A 54 -26.97 4.16 12.39
C GLU A 54 -28.43 3.91 12.00
N ILE A 55 -28.94 4.60 10.97
CA ILE A 55 -30.31 4.42 10.45
C ILE A 55 -30.48 3.01 9.89
N LEU A 56 -31.35 2.21 10.53
CA LEU A 56 -31.63 0.81 10.18
C LEU A 56 -32.09 0.64 8.73
N GLN A 57 -32.94 1.54 8.22
CA GLN A 57 -33.44 1.49 6.85
C GLN A 57 -32.32 1.61 5.81
N LEU A 58 -31.27 2.38 6.11
CA LEU A 58 -30.13 2.61 5.20
C LEU A 58 -29.02 1.57 5.36
N ARG A 59 -29.06 0.77 6.43
CA ARG A 59 -28.00 -0.18 6.78
C ARG A 59 -27.69 -1.17 5.66
N SER A 60 -28.71 -1.74 5.03
CA SER A 60 -28.53 -2.68 3.92
C SER A 60 -27.84 -2.05 2.71
N ILE A 61 -28.13 -0.78 2.43
CA ILE A 61 -27.52 0.01 1.34
C ILE A 61 -26.05 0.27 1.68
N TRP A 62 -25.78 0.73 2.91
CA TRP A 62 -24.41 0.98 3.37
C TRP A 62 -23.52 -0.26 3.31
N LEU A 63 -24.03 -1.43 3.69
CA LEU A 63 -23.28 -2.68 3.61
C LEU A 63 -22.95 -3.07 2.17
N LYS A 64 -23.91 -2.89 1.23
CA LYS A 64 -23.67 -3.10 -0.20
C LYS A 64 -22.61 -2.13 -0.73
N LEU A 65 -22.69 -0.84 -0.37
CA LEU A 65 -21.70 0.17 -0.76
C LEU A 65 -20.31 -0.14 -0.20
N LEU A 66 -20.21 -0.48 1.10
CA LEU A 66 -18.96 -0.89 1.73
C LEU A 66 -18.32 -2.09 1.03
N LYS A 67 -19.13 -3.10 0.67
CA LYS A 67 -18.67 -4.26 -0.09
C LYS A 67 -18.13 -3.86 -1.46
N LEU A 68 -18.86 -3.01 -2.20
CA LEU A 68 -18.45 -2.53 -3.51
C LEU A 68 -17.14 -1.71 -3.46
N ILE A 69 -17.03 -0.78 -2.50
CA ILE A 69 -15.84 0.05 -2.34
C ILE A 69 -14.63 -0.82 -1.96
N ASP A 70 -14.83 -1.78 -1.07
CA ASP A 70 -13.79 -2.69 -0.61
C ASP A 70 -13.26 -3.63 -1.71
N GLU A 71 -14.14 -4.16 -2.55
CA GLU A 71 -13.79 -5.12 -3.60
C GLU A 71 -13.26 -4.43 -4.86
N LYS A 72 -13.89 -3.32 -5.27
CA LYS A 72 -13.63 -2.70 -6.58
C LYS A 72 -12.82 -1.40 -6.51
N CYS A 73 -12.89 -0.66 -5.40
CA CYS A 73 -12.39 0.72 -5.36
C CYS A 73 -11.06 0.87 -4.57
N LEU A 74 -10.86 0.11 -3.48
CA LEU A 74 -9.65 0.20 -2.66
C LEU A 74 -8.34 -0.07 -3.42
N LEU A 75 -8.36 -0.93 -4.44
CA LEU A 75 -7.20 -1.26 -5.27
C LEU A 75 -7.40 -0.89 -6.74
N HIS A 76 -8.35 0.02 -7.01
CA HIS A 76 -8.72 0.49 -8.35
C HIS A 76 -7.51 0.93 -9.19
N PRO A 77 -7.44 0.75 -10.52
CA PRO A 77 -6.28 1.18 -11.31
C PRO A 77 -5.85 2.63 -11.07
N HIS A 78 -6.82 3.53 -10.88
CA HIS A 78 -6.56 4.95 -10.69
C HIS A 78 -6.41 5.40 -9.23
N ILE A 79 -5.39 6.20 -8.96
CA ILE A 79 -4.95 6.62 -7.60
C ILE A 79 -5.98 7.48 -6.87
N TRP A 80 -6.62 8.44 -7.55
CA TRP A 80 -7.69 9.29 -6.98
C TRP A 80 -8.89 8.49 -6.45
N VAL A 81 -9.34 7.44 -7.15
CA VAL A 81 -10.40 6.53 -6.66
C VAL A 81 -9.91 5.76 -5.42
N ARG A 82 -8.65 5.31 -5.41
CA ARG A 82 -8.07 4.68 -4.22
C ARG A 82 -8.04 5.64 -3.04
N PHE A 83 -7.62 6.89 -3.25
CA PHE A 83 -7.55 7.92 -2.21
C PHE A 83 -8.91 8.16 -1.57
N LEU A 84 -9.95 8.41 -2.36
CA LEU A 84 -11.31 8.58 -1.83
C LEU A 84 -11.81 7.33 -1.11
N SER A 85 -11.55 6.14 -1.64
CA SER A 85 -11.91 4.88 -0.98
C SER A 85 -11.25 4.75 0.40
N THR A 86 -9.99 5.16 0.50
CA THR A 86 -9.23 5.12 1.76
C THR A 86 -9.71 6.18 2.74
N GLN A 87 -10.05 7.39 2.26
CA GLN A 87 -10.70 8.41 3.09
C GLN A 87 -12.06 7.94 3.62
N PHE A 88 -12.87 7.31 2.77
CA PHE A 88 -14.16 6.75 3.13
C PHE A 88 -14.03 5.73 4.28
N PHE A 89 -13.10 4.78 4.16
CA PHE A 89 -12.82 3.83 5.25
C PHE A 89 -12.24 4.50 6.49
N GLY A 90 -11.41 5.54 6.32
CA GLY A 90 -10.85 6.31 7.44
C GLY A 90 -11.94 6.96 8.27
N LEU A 91 -12.90 7.62 7.62
CA LEU A 91 -14.07 8.19 8.29
C LEU A 91 -14.92 7.15 9.00
N LEU A 92 -15.02 5.92 8.46
CA LEU A 92 -15.72 4.84 9.13
C LEU A 92 -14.99 4.39 10.41
N PHE A 93 -13.67 4.35 10.37
CA PHE A 93 -12.82 3.93 11.49
C PHE A 93 -12.77 4.97 12.61
N GLU A 94 -12.79 6.25 12.28
CA GLU A 94 -12.73 7.34 13.27
C GLU A 94 -13.93 7.38 14.23
N ARG A 95 -15.02 6.69 13.92
CA ARG A 95 -16.28 6.75 14.69
C ARG A 95 -16.32 5.82 15.89
N ASN A 96 -15.58 4.72 15.83
CA ASN A 96 -15.57 3.72 16.88
C ASN A 96 -14.14 3.54 17.35
N LYS A 97 -13.91 3.54 18.66
CA LYS A 97 -12.57 3.28 19.16
C LYS A 97 -12.22 1.80 18.93
N PRO A 98 -10.94 1.48 18.70
CA PRO A 98 -10.54 0.09 18.48
C PRO A 98 -10.87 -0.80 19.69
N GLU A 99 -10.85 -0.25 20.91
CA GLU A 99 -11.21 -0.96 22.14
C GLU A 99 -12.68 -1.40 22.14
N ASP A 100 -13.60 -0.51 21.74
CA ASP A 100 -15.04 -0.78 21.70
C ASP A 100 -15.34 -1.87 20.67
N ILE A 101 -14.77 -1.75 19.47
CA ILE A 101 -14.91 -2.73 18.38
C ILE A 101 -14.47 -4.11 18.82
N ILE A 102 -13.41 -4.23 19.62
CA ILE A 102 -12.92 -5.52 20.11
C ILE A 102 -13.86 -6.13 21.14
N GLN A 103 -14.47 -5.32 21.99
CA GLN A 103 -15.48 -5.81 22.94
C GLN A 103 -16.65 -6.47 22.19
N HIS A 104 -17.08 -5.87 21.09
CA HIS A 104 -18.08 -6.46 20.20
C HIS A 104 -17.56 -7.72 19.48
N LEU A 105 -16.32 -7.69 18.96
CA LEU A 105 -15.70 -8.84 18.27
C LEU A 105 -15.51 -10.07 19.16
N LYS A 106 -15.26 -9.90 20.47
CA LYS A 106 -15.14 -11.01 21.42
C LYS A 106 -16.36 -11.92 21.43
N LYS A 107 -17.55 -11.42 21.08
CA LYS A 107 -18.78 -12.23 20.94
C LYS A 107 -18.72 -13.23 19.78
N TYR A 108 -17.90 -12.94 18.77
CA TYR A 108 -17.80 -13.68 17.51
C TYR A 108 -16.49 -14.47 17.37
N LEU A 109 -15.52 -14.22 18.26
CA LEU A 109 -14.28 -14.99 18.32
C LEU A 109 -14.50 -16.28 19.11
N PRO A 110 -13.87 -17.40 18.69
CA PRO A 110 -13.88 -18.60 19.52
C PRO A 110 -13.27 -18.27 20.89
N LYS A 111 -13.90 -18.73 21.96
CA LYS A 111 -13.33 -18.61 23.30
C LYS A 111 -12.03 -19.41 23.31
N GLU A 112 -10.95 -18.82 23.78
CA GLU A 112 -9.73 -19.57 24.07
C GLU A 112 -10.05 -20.50 25.26
N ASP A 113 -10.30 -21.78 24.97
CA ASP A 113 -10.36 -22.80 25.99
C ASP A 113 -8.95 -22.94 26.58
N ASN A 114 -8.76 -22.41 27.79
CA ASN A 114 -7.55 -22.59 28.59
C ASN A 114 -7.48 -24.01 29.16
N ASN A 115 -7.47 -25.02 28.29
CA ASN A 115 -7.01 -26.35 28.65
C ASN A 115 -6.35 -27.00 27.44
N SER A 116 -5.02 -26.99 27.46
CA SER A 116 -4.19 -27.89 26.66
C SER A 116 -4.56 -29.33 26.98
N ASN A 117 -5.30 -29.98 26.08
CA ASN A 117 -5.14 -31.36 25.61
C ASN A 117 -6.46 -31.89 25.03
N SER A 118 -6.61 -31.86 23.71
CA SER A 118 -7.08 -33.03 22.94
C SER A 118 -7.18 -32.71 21.45
N THR A 119 -6.62 -33.64 20.70
CA THR A 119 -6.63 -33.78 19.25
C THR A 119 -8.05 -34.01 18.75
N THR A 120 -8.39 -33.37 17.62
CA THR A 120 -9.45 -33.73 16.66
C THR A 120 -10.81 -34.14 17.23
N THR A 121 -11.84 -33.32 16.97
CA THR A 121 -13.10 -33.83 16.40
C THR A 121 -13.91 -32.70 15.78
N ILE A 122 -14.44 -33.03 14.61
CA ILE A 122 -15.41 -32.33 13.77
C ILE A 122 -16.44 -31.56 14.61
N GLU A 123 -16.35 -30.23 14.66
CA GLU A 123 -17.41 -29.40 15.24
C GLU A 123 -18.57 -29.24 14.26
N ASN A 124 -19.65 -29.94 14.59
CA ASN A 124 -20.89 -30.10 13.86
C ASN A 124 -21.49 -28.80 13.28
N GLY A 125 -21.88 -28.85 11.99
CA GLY A 125 -22.54 -27.78 11.24
C GLY A 125 -23.91 -27.32 11.78
N SER A 126 -24.43 -27.95 12.83
CA SER A 126 -25.70 -27.59 13.48
C SER A 126 -25.52 -26.42 14.48
N SER A 127 -24.38 -26.34 15.17
CA SER A 127 -24.06 -25.23 16.10
C SER A 127 -23.82 -23.92 15.35
N ARG A 128 -23.22 -23.97 14.16
CA ARG A 128 -23.07 -22.81 13.25
C ARG A 128 -24.41 -22.29 12.73
N LYS A 129 -25.42 -23.15 12.53
CA LYS A 129 -26.77 -22.73 12.07
C LYS A 129 -27.58 -22.04 13.18
N ARG A 130 -27.47 -22.49 14.44
CA ARG A 130 -28.09 -21.80 15.59
C ARG A 130 -27.40 -20.47 15.91
N LEU A 131 -26.07 -20.41 15.81
CA LEU A 131 -25.32 -19.16 15.94
C LEU A 131 -25.69 -18.15 14.84
N LYS A 132 -25.87 -18.58 13.58
CA LYS A 132 -26.34 -17.71 12.47
C LYS A 132 -27.70 -17.04 12.73
N LYS A 133 -28.66 -17.72 13.37
CA LYS A 133 -30.00 -17.15 13.64
C LYS A 133 -30.01 -16.14 14.80
N SER A 134 -29.19 -16.33 15.85
CA SER A 134 -29.09 -15.34 16.95
C SER A 134 -28.12 -14.18 16.66
N ILE A 135 -27.15 -14.39 15.76
CA ILE A 135 -26.28 -13.34 15.22
C ILE A 135 -27.09 -12.38 14.36
N GLN A 136 -27.94 -12.88 13.46
CA GLN A 136 -28.67 -12.02 12.51
C GLN A 136 -29.65 -11.05 13.20
N SER A 137 -30.26 -11.43 14.33
CA SER A 137 -31.18 -10.56 15.09
C SER A 137 -30.47 -9.55 16.00
N ASN A 138 -29.19 -9.77 16.34
CA ASN A 138 -28.38 -8.84 17.15
C ASN A 138 -27.53 -7.89 16.30
N LEU A 139 -27.42 -8.12 14.99
CA LEU A 139 -26.52 -7.39 14.11
C LEU A 139 -27.02 -6.01 13.70
N ASP A 140 -28.28 -5.69 13.96
CA ASP A 140 -28.89 -4.41 13.64
C ASP A 140 -28.57 -3.33 14.69
N SER A 141 -28.30 -3.72 15.93
CA SER A 141 -27.87 -2.82 17.02
C SER A 141 -26.35 -2.61 17.08
N GLU A 142 -25.58 -3.43 16.38
CA GLU A 142 -24.11 -3.38 16.37
C GLU A 142 -23.59 -2.25 15.46
N PRO A 143 -22.38 -1.71 15.68
CA PRO A 143 -21.78 -0.72 14.78
C PRO A 143 -21.73 -1.23 13.34
N LEU A 144 -21.98 -0.36 12.35
CA LEU A 144 -22.00 -0.74 10.93
C LEU A 144 -20.72 -1.46 10.49
N PHE A 145 -19.57 -1.03 11.00
CA PHE A 145 -18.28 -1.67 10.71
C PHE A 145 -18.19 -3.11 11.25
N ILE A 146 -18.74 -3.38 12.45
CA ILE A 146 -18.82 -4.74 13.02
C ILE A 146 -19.67 -5.63 12.13
N HIS A 147 -20.86 -5.15 11.75
CA HIS A 147 -21.73 -5.88 10.84
C HIS A 147 -21.02 -6.16 9.53
N TYR A 148 -20.37 -5.16 8.95
CA TYR A 148 -19.60 -5.31 7.72
C TYR A 148 -18.51 -6.39 7.81
N ILE A 149 -17.67 -6.39 8.84
CA ILE A 149 -16.59 -7.39 8.97
C ILE A 149 -17.08 -8.79 9.36
N THR A 150 -18.30 -8.91 9.91
CA THR A 150 -18.89 -10.20 10.30
C THR A 150 -19.79 -10.82 9.23
N THR A 151 -20.40 -10.03 8.34
CA THR A 151 -21.32 -10.55 7.31
C THR A 151 -20.72 -10.69 5.93
N PHE A 152 -19.53 -10.13 5.68
CA PHE A 152 -18.92 -10.10 4.35
C PHE A 152 -18.79 -11.50 3.72
N ASP A 153 -18.46 -12.52 4.54
CA ASP A 153 -18.50 -13.94 4.20
C ASP A 153 -18.73 -14.74 5.49
N LEU A 154 -19.91 -15.35 5.65
CA LEU A 154 -20.31 -16.09 6.87
C LEU A 154 -19.41 -17.30 7.22
N SER A 155 -18.35 -17.56 6.46
CA SER A 155 -17.38 -18.64 6.65
C SER A 155 -16.00 -18.17 7.13
N ILE A 156 -15.70 -16.87 7.10
CA ILE A 156 -14.36 -16.32 7.32
C ILE A 156 -14.37 -15.49 8.62
N SER A 157 -13.40 -15.75 9.52
CA SER A 157 -13.25 -15.00 10.77
C SER A 157 -13.14 -13.49 10.52
N PRO A 158 -13.78 -12.61 11.33
CA PRO A 158 -13.72 -11.16 11.15
C PRO A 158 -12.28 -10.61 11.18
N LEU A 159 -11.36 -11.30 11.87
CA LEU A 159 -9.94 -10.92 11.92
C LEU A 159 -9.22 -11.08 10.57
N ILE A 160 -9.64 -12.05 9.75
CA ILE A 160 -9.09 -12.24 8.40
C ILE A 160 -9.50 -11.06 7.52
N LYS A 161 -10.72 -10.53 7.71
CA LYS A 161 -11.16 -9.33 6.98
C LYS A 161 -10.33 -8.11 7.36
N ILE A 162 -10.08 -7.91 8.65
CA ILE A 162 -9.20 -6.83 9.14
C ILE A 162 -7.79 -6.99 8.56
N GLN A 163 -7.25 -8.21 8.55
CA GLN A 163 -5.96 -8.50 7.91
C GLN A 163 -5.95 -8.15 6.42
N ARG A 164 -7.02 -8.50 5.67
CA ARG A 164 -7.17 -8.15 4.25
C ARG A 164 -7.10 -6.63 4.06
N LEU A 165 -7.81 -5.86 4.89
CA LEU A 165 -7.80 -4.39 4.86
C LEU A 165 -6.40 -3.82 5.17
N CYS A 166 -5.67 -4.41 6.12
CA CYS A 166 -4.25 -4.07 6.35
C CYS A 166 -3.42 -4.31 5.08
N PHE A 167 -3.60 -5.45 4.41
CA PHE A 167 -2.86 -5.77 3.18
C PHE A 167 -3.23 -4.87 2.01
N CYS A 168 -4.49 -4.45 1.91
CA CYS A 168 -4.92 -3.43 0.96
C CYS A 168 -4.21 -2.11 1.24
N SER A 169 -4.18 -1.65 2.49
CA SER A 169 -3.46 -0.44 2.92
C SER A 169 -1.97 -0.49 2.54
N CYS A 170 -1.28 -1.60 2.85
CA CYS A 170 0.10 -1.81 2.41
C CYS A 170 0.25 -1.82 0.88
N SER A 171 -0.73 -2.33 0.14
CA SER A 171 -0.67 -2.37 -1.33
C SER A 171 -0.92 -1.00 -1.96
N GLN A 172 -1.69 -0.13 -1.32
CA GLN A 172 -1.87 1.26 -1.73
C GLN A 172 -0.60 2.10 -1.61
N LEU A 173 0.34 1.73 -0.74
CA LEU A 173 1.65 2.39 -0.66
C LEU A 173 2.61 2.03 -1.82
N LYS A 174 2.25 1.11 -2.73
CA LYS A 174 3.15 0.65 -3.78
C LYS A 174 3.43 1.64 -4.93
N PRO A 175 2.45 2.41 -5.44
CA PRO A 175 2.68 3.39 -6.50
C PRO A 175 3.75 4.42 -6.12
N SER A 176 4.50 4.94 -7.10
CA SER A 176 5.53 5.96 -6.88
C SER A 176 4.93 7.35 -6.65
N ASP A 177 3.79 7.63 -7.28
CA ASP A 177 3.22 8.98 -7.40
C ASP A 177 2.17 9.24 -6.31
N LEU A 178 2.53 8.96 -5.07
CA LEU A 178 1.65 9.15 -3.91
C LEU A 178 1.85 10.55 -3.32
N THR A 179 0.74 11.24 -3.07
CA THR A 179 0.73 12.50 -2.32
C THR A 179 0.95 12.22 -0.83
N GLU A 180 1.51 13.19 -0.10
CA GLU A 180 1.71 13.05 1.34
C GLU A 180 0.39 12.84 2.10
N GLU A 181 -0.67 13.53 1.68
CA GLU A 181 -2.02 13.37 2.25
C GLU A 181 -2.55 11.95 2.07
N PHE A 182 -2.35 11.35 0.90
CA PHE A 182 -2.79 9.98 0.66
C PHE A 182 -1.99 9.00 1.53
N CYS A 183 -0.67 9.15 1.61
CA CYS A 183 0.15 8.35 2.51
C CYS A 183 -0.30 8.48 3.96
N LEU A 184 -0.58 9.69 4.43
CA LEU A 184 -1.06 9.94 5.79
C LEU A 184 -2.38 9.21 6.05
N GLN A 185 -3.34 9.28 5.12
CA GLN A 185 -4.62 8.59 5.27
C GLN A 185 -4.46 7.06 5.28
N ILE A 186 -3.59 6.50 4.42
CA ILE A 186 -3.29 5.07 4.43
C ILE A 186 -2.71 4.66 5.79
N ILE A 187 -1.78 5.45 6.33
CA ILE A 187 -1.15 5.16 7.61
C ILE A 187 -2.14 5.25 8.76
N LYS A 188 -3.00 6.26 8.82
CA LYS A 188 -4.07 6.34 9.84
C LYS A 188 -4.94 5.08 9.84
N ASN A 189 -5.39 4.67 8.66
CA ASN A 189 -6.20 3.45 8.51
C ASN A 189 -5.43 2.20 8.94
N LEU A 190 -4.16 2.08 8.53
CA LEU A 190 -3.31 0.95 8.88
C LEU A 190 -3.03 0.89 10.40
N ILE A 191 -2.84 2.04 11.07
CA ILE A 191 -2.70 2.11 12.53
C ILE A 191 -3.96 1.56 13.19
N TYR A 192 -5.14 2.07 12.83
CA TYR A 192 -6.41 1.64 13.39
C TYR A 192 -6.63 0.13 13.26
N LEU A 193 -6.47 -0.42 12.06
CA LEU A 193 -6.64 -1.85 11.80
C LEU A 193 -5.57 -2.69 12.50
N SER A 194 -4.34 -2.19 12.62
CA SER A 194 -3.27 -2.87 13.35
C SER A 194 -3.58 -2.95 14.84
N LYS A 195 -4.10 -1.88 15.45
CA LYS A 195 -4.54 -1.88 16.85
C LYS A 195 -5.59 -2.97 17.08
N LEU A 196 -6.55 -3.12 16.18
CA LEU A 196 -7.56 -4.19 16.26
C LEU A 196 -6.92 -5.59 16.32
N LEU A 197 -5.94 -5.87 15.47
CA LEU A 197 -5.26 -7.17 15.44
C LEU A 197 -4.36 -7.40 16.67
N ILE A 198 -3.70 -6.36 17.17
CA ILE A 198 -2.81 -6.45 18.34
C ILE A 198 -3.63 -6.72 19.60
N LEU A 199 -4.66 -5.91 19.83
CA LEU A 199 -5.52 -6.01 21.01
C LEU A 199 -6.38 -7.29 20.99
N SER A 200 -6.71 -7.83 19.81
CA SER A 200 -7.32 -9.14 19.67
C SER A 200 -6.33 -10.31 19.80
N LYS A 201 -5.05 -10.05 20.11
CA LYS A 201 -3.95 -11.03 20.19
C LYS A 201 -3.83 -11.94 18.95
N SER A 202 -4.11 -11.40 17.77
CA SER A 202 -4.15 -12.20 16.55
C SER A 202 -2.77 -12.43 15.96
N ASN A 203 -2.48 -13.69 15.60
CA ASN A 203 -1.30 -14.05 14.81
C ASN A 203 -1.26 -13.37 13.42
N TYR A 204 -2.38 -12.82 12.94
CA TYR A 204 -2.42 -12.10 11.67
C TYR A 204 -1.59 -10.81 11.68
N PHE A 205 -1.36 -10.21 12.86
CA PHE A 205 -0.52 -9.02 12.97
C PHE A 205 0.93 -9.30 12.54
N ASP A 206 1.50 -10.45 12.86
CA ASP A 206 2.84 -10.86 12.40
C ASP A 206 2.94 -10.87 10.86
N LEU A 207 1.89 -11.32 10.18
CA LEU A 207 1.83 -11.30 8.72
C LEU A 207 1.79 -9.86 8.16
N VAL A 208 1.13 -8.93 8.86
CA VAL A 208 1.15 -7.50 8.52
C VAL A 208 2.55 -6.92 8.71
N VAL A 209 3.21 -7.19 9.85
CA VAL A 209 4.60 -6.77 10.11
C VAL A 209 5.55 -7.29 9.03
N LYS A 210 5.48 -8.57 8.69
CA LYS A 210 6.28 -9.18 7.60
C LYS A 210 6.01 -8.52 6.25
N ARG A 211 4.77 -8.15 5.95
CA ARG A 211 4.41 -7.43 4.71
C ARG A 211 5.02 -6.04 4.68
N CYS A 212 4.90 -5.25 5.75
CA CYS A 212 5.51 -3.92 5.87
C CYS A 212 7.04 -3.99 5.76
N TYR A 213 7.66 -4.98 6.42
CA TYR A 213 9.10 -5.22 6.32
C TYR A 213 9.55 -5.47 4.87
N ARG A 214 8.84 -6.34 4.14
CA ARG A 214 9.13 -6.60 2.71
C ARG A 214 8.95 -5.36 1.83
N LEU A 215 7.98 -4.51 2.15
CA LEU A 215 7.70 -3.29 1.41
C LEU A 215 8.85 -2.28 1.53
N THR A 216 9.39 -2.10 2.74
CA THR A 216 10.56 -1.23 2.98
C THR A 216 11.85 -1.80 2.39
N THR A 217 12.08 -3.12 2.46
CA THR A 217 13.26 -3.74 1.84
C THR A 217 13.23 -3.65 0.31
N TYR A 218 12.04 -3.83 -0.29
CA TYR A 218 11.85 -3.69 -1.72
C TYR A 218 12.15 -2.27 -2.21
N GLU A 219 11.58 -1.24 -1.55
CA GLU A 219 11.89 0.16 -1.88
C GLU A 219 13.38 0.44 -1.72
N SER A 220 13.98 0.06 -0.59
CA SER A 220 15.41 0.28 -0.32
C SER A 220 16.32 -0.35 -1.37
N THR A 221 15.92 -1.44 -2.02
CA THR A 221 16.75 -2.18 -2.98
C THR A 221 16.51 -1.79 -4.43
N LYS A 222 15.26 -1.48 -4.80
CA LYS A 222 14.87 -1.16 -6.18
C LYS A 222 14.83 0.33 -6.45
N TYR A 223 14.35 1.12 -5.48
CA TYR A 223 14.08 2.55 -5.61
C TYR A 223 14.68 3.32 -4.42
N PRO A 224 16.01 3.33 -4.25
CA PRO A 224 16.65 3.89 -3.06
C PRO A 224 16.43 5.39 -2.86
N ASN A 225 16.08 6.12 -3.93
CA ASN A 225 15.81 7.56 -3.92
C ASN A 225 14.33 7.88 -3.60
N GLU A 226 13.43 6.91 -3.70
CA GLU A 226 12.05 7.06 -3.25
C GLU A 226 12.00 6.73 -1.76
N ILE A 227 11.57 7.68 -0.94
CA ILE A 227 11.54 7.53 0.53
C ILE A 227 10.13 7.35 1.09
N THR A 228 9.10 7.51 0.24
CA THR A 228 7.70 7.62 0.63
C THR A 228 7.20 6.40 1.40
N ARG A 229 7.54 5.18 0.97
CA ARG A 229 7.09 3.97 1.66
C ARG A 229 7.81 3.79 2.98
N ARG A 230 9.13 3.95 3.00
CA ARG A 230 9.94 3.84 4.22
C ARG A 230 9.53 4.87 5.28
N SER A 231 9.31 6.13 4.89
CA SER A 231 8.85 7.16 5.83
C SER A 231 7.45 6.85 6.37
N SER A 232 6.53 6.40 5.52
CA SER A 232 5.17 6.02 5.92
C SER A 232 5.17 4.84 6.91
N ILE A 233 5.99 3.80 6.66
CA ILE A 233 6.10 2.65 7.56
C ILE A 233 6.80 3.03 8.88
N LEU A 234 7.79 3.92 8.88
CA LEU A 234 8.39 4.44 10.12
C LEU A 234 7.36 5.20 10.95
N LYS A 235 6.57 6.08 10.33
CA LYS A 235 5.45 6.80 10.98
C LYS A 235 4.44 5.81 11.60
N TRP A 236 4.10 4.74 10.88
CA TRP A 236 3.22 3.66 11.38
C TRP A 236 3.80 2.95 12.60
N ILE A 237 5.08 2.57 12.56
CA ILE A 237 5.76 1.91 13.69
C ILE A 237 5.78 2.83 14.92
N ALA A 238 6.13 4.10 14.74
CA ALA A 238 6.19 5.06 15.84
C ALA A 238 4.83 5.21 16.53
N ALA A 239 3.75 5.39 15.75
CA ALA A 239 2.39 5.50 16.28
C ALA A 239 1.96 4.25 17.06
N LEU A 240 2.27 3.06 16.57
CA LEU A 240 1.93 1.82 17.28
C LEU A 240 2.65 1.68 18.61
N ILE A 241 3.89 2.14 18.72
CA ILE A 241 4.68 2.02 19.94
C ILE A 241 4.26 3.01 20.99
N LEU A 242 3.88 4.23 20.58
CA LEU A 242 3.33 5.23 21.49
C LEU A 242 2.09 4.69 22.22
N ASP A 243 1.25 3.93 21.51
CA ASP A 243 -0.04 3.48 22.04
C ASP A 243 0.00 2.08 22.68
N LEU A 244 0.84 1.15 22.16
CA LEU A 244 0.77 -0.29 22.47
C LEU A 244 2.13 -0.92 22.79
N SER A 245 3.08 -0.15 23.36
CA SER A 245 4.46 -0.60 23.59
C SER A 245 4.58 -1.96 24.28
N SER A 246 3.76 -2.24 25.30
CA SER A 246 3.77 -3.49 26.07
C SER A 246 3.50 -4.73 25.22
N TYR A 247 2.64 -4.62 24.21
CA TYR A 247 2.29 -5.73 23.30
C TYR A 247 3.32 -5.92 22.17
N LEU A 248 4.18 -4.94 21.94
CA LEU A 248 5.08 -4.89 20.78
C LEU A 248 6.49 -5.36 21.06
N THR A 249 6.83 -5.71 22.30
CA THR A 249 8.15 -6.23 22.70
C THR A 249 8.59 -7.43 21.86
N SER A 250 7.68 -8.34 21.52
CA SER A 250 7.97 -9.51 20.67
C SER A 250 8.29 -9.17 19.21
N TYR A 251 7.90 -7.97 18.75
CA TYR A 251 8.09 -7.50 17.37
C TYR A 251 9.31 -6.60 17.20
N LEU A 252 10.06 -6.30 18.27
CA LEU A 252 11.28 -5.47 18.22
C LEU A 252 12.29 -5.99 17.19
N LYS A 253 12.50 -7.31 17.12
CA LYS A 253 13.41 -7.96 16.15
C LYS A 253 12.95 -7.80 14.69
N SER A 254 11.69 -7.46 14.45
CA SER A 254 11.14 -7.20 13.12
C SER A 254 11.15 -5.71 12.75
N PHE A 255 10.97 -4.82 13.73
CA PHE A 255 10.96 -3.37 13.49
C PHE A 255 12.35 -2.74 13.49
N LEU A 256 13.21 -3.07 14.46
CA LEU A 256 14.54 -2.46 14.61
C LEU A 256 15.44 -2.61 13.37
N PRO A 257 15.41 -3.71 12.59
CA PRO A 257 16.21 -3.79 11.36
C PRO A 257 15.73 -2.83 10.25
N ILE A 258 14.49 -2.36 10.30
CA ILE A 258 14.01 -1.29 9.39
C ILE A 258 14.68 0.02 9.78
N ILE A 259 14.68 0.34 11.07
CA ILE A 259 15.20 1.59 11.64
C ILE A 259 16.73 1.66 11.48
N GLU A 260 17.45 0.62 11.92
CA GLU A 260 18.92 0.56 11.82
C GLU A 260 19.39 0.71 10.36
N ARG A 261 18.63 0.19 9.39
CA ARG A 261 18.98 0.32 7.97
C ARG A 261 19.04 1.78 7.52
N GLU A 262 18.08 2.58 7.97
CA GLU A 262 17.92 3.96 7.52
C GLU A 262 18.87 4.90 8.28
N ILE A 263 19.19 4.59 9.55
CA ILE A 263 20.20 5.31 10.34
C ILE A 263 21.60 5.14 9.75
N GLU A 264 21.99 3.90 9.45
CA GLU A 264 23.33 3.55 8.93
C GLU A 264 23.48 3.82 7.41
N ARG A 265 22.54 4.53 6.79
CA ARG A 265 22.55 4.81 5.36
C ARG A 265 23.41 6.04 5.06
N ASP A 266 24.16 5.99 3.96
CA ASP A 266 24.98 7.12 3.51
C ASP A 266 24.12 8.37 3.29
N GLU A 267 24.64 9.50 3.78
CA GLU A 267 23.94 10.78 3.77
C GLU A 267 23.84 11.33 2.35
N THR A 268 22.60 11.45 1.88
CA THR A 268 22.25 12.28 0.74
C THR A 268 21.17 13.26 1.19
N THR A 269 21.03 14.39 0.53
CA THR A 269 20.01 15.41 0.88
C THR A 269 18.60 14.83 1.02
N ILE A 270 18.23 13.88 0.16
CA ILE A 270 16.93 13.17 0.20
C ILE A 270 16.86 12.17 1.37
N ASN A 271 17.96 11.47 1.67
CA ASN A 271 17.99 10.47 2.74
C ASN A 271 18.12 11.11 4.14
N LEU A 272 18.54 12.37 4.24
CA LEU A 272 18.74 13.06 5.51
C LEU A 272 17.42 13.16 6.29
N SER A 273 16.33 13.57 5.65
CA SER A 273 15.00 13.65 6.29
C SER A 273 14.46 12.28 6.74
N LEU A 274 14.80 11.22 6.01
CA LEU A 274 14.44 9.86 6.38
C LEU A 274 15.29 9.36 7.55
N LYS A 275 16.57 9.73 7.59
CA LYS A 275 17.50 9.41 8.66
C LYS A 275 17.09 10.09 9.96
N THR A 276 16.75 11.38 9.93
CA THR A 276 16.23 12.10 11.10
C THR A 276 14.94 11.45 11.62
N LEU A 277 13.99 11.13 10.73
CA LEU A 277 12.78 10.41 11.11
C LEU A 277 13.10 9.05 11.76
N ALA A 278 14.04 8.28 11.21
CA ALA A 278 14.43 7.00 11.77
C ALA A 278 15.08 7.15 13.17
N GLN A 279 15.88 8.21 13.36
CA GLN A 279 16.44 8.58 14.66
C GLN A 279 15.33 8.89 15.67
N ASP A 280 14.37 9.75 15.29
CA ASP A 280 13.24 10.13 16.14
C ASP A 280 12.41 8.91 16.54
N VAL A 281 12.14 8.01 15.59
CA VAL A 281 11.45 6.75 15.86
C VAL A 281 12.28 5.90 16.83
N PHE A 282 13.59 5.77 16.63
CA PHE A 282 14.44 5.02 17.56
C PHE A 282 14.41 5.57 18.99
N ASP A 283 14.33 6.89 19.15
CA ASP A 283 14.21 7.52 20.46
C ASP A 283 12.81 7.36 21.08
N VAL A 284 11.76 7.22 20.27
CA VAL A 284 10.43 6.77 20.75
C VAL A 284 10.53 5.36 21.34
N PHE A 285 11.23 4.43 20.68
CA PHE A 285 11.43 3.08 21.22
C PHE A 285 12.12 3.12 22.59
N LYS A 286 13.22 3.87 22.72
CA LYS A 286 13.95 3.99 23.99
C LYS A 286 13.10 4.57 25.13
N ARG A 287 12.15 5.45 24.82
CA ARG A 287 11.28 6.05 25.83
C ARG A 287 10.15 5.13 26.28
N HIS A 288 9.61 4.30 25.39
CA HIS A 288 8.38 3.52 25.65
C HIS A 288 8.61 2.02 25.92
N CYS A 289 9.81 1.51 25.67
CA CYS A 289 10.19 0.12 25.92
C CYS A 289 11.49 0.06 26.73
N ASP A 290 11.85 -1.14 27.21
CA ASP A 290 13.10 -1.34 27.96
C ASP A 290 14.33 -0.99 27.11
N ILE A 291 15.06 0.04 27.56
CA ILE A 291 16.26 0.58 26.92
C ILE A 291 17.34 -0.50 26.79
N HIS A 292 17.53 -1.34 27.81
CA HIS A 292 18.55 -2.39 27.79
C HIS A 292 18.25 -3.44 26.73
N LEU A 293 16.98 -3.88 26.66
CA LEU A 293 16.52 -4.83 25.66
C LEU A 293 16.68 -4.26 24.24
N ILE A 294 16.25 -3.02 24.00
CA ILE A 294 16.36 -2.39 22.68
C ILE A 294 17.81 -2.23 22.27
N THR A 295 18.65 -1.70 23.15
CA THR A 295 20.07 -1.42 22.84
C THR A 295 20.82 -2.71 22.54
N SER A 296 20.56 -3.76 23.31
CA SER A 296 21.10 -5.10 23.08
C SER A 296 20.69 -5.66 21.71
N ILE A 297 19.39 -5.69 21.41
CA ILE A 297 18.88 -6.18 20.12
C ILE A 297 19.40 -5.32 18.95
N TYR A 298 19.48 -4.01 19.12
CA TYR A 298 19.99 -3.09 18.10
C TYR A 298 21.48 -3.36 17.80
N ALA A 299 22.31 -3.52 18.83
CA ALA A 299 23.72 -3.84 18.69
C ALA A 299 23.93 -5.19 17.97
N ASP A 300 23.13 -6.20 18.32
CA ASP A 300 23.16 -7.50 17.65
C ASP A 300 22.78 -7.40 16.16
N ILE A 301 21.72 -6.64 15.83
CA ILE A 301 21.30 -6.42 14.43
C ILE A 301 22.40 -5.69 13.66
N ALA A 302 22.97 -4.63 14.22
CA ALA A 302 24.05 -3.87 13.60
C ALA A 302 25.28 -4.75 13.35
N LYS A 303 25.67 -5.57 14.34
CA LYS A 303 26.76 -6.55 14.21
C LYS A 303 26.46 -7.55 13.09
N GLN A 304 25.28 -8.17 13.09
CA GLN A 304 24.86 -9.12 12.05
C GLN A 304 24.84 -8.51 10.64
N ARG A 305 24.52 -7.22 10.51
CA ARG A 305 24.56 -6.54 9.20
C ARG A 305 25.96 -6.23 8.76
N ARG A 306 26.83 -5.76 9.67
CA ARG A 306 28.24 -5.51 9.37
C ARG A 306 28.95 -6.79 8.95
N THR A 307 28.73 -7.90 9.64
CA THR A 307 29.28 -9.22 9.26
C THR A 307 28.75 -9.68 7.90
N LYS A 308 27.44 -9.64 7.64
CA LYS A 308 26.87 -9.97 6.33
C LYS A 308 27.37 -9.06 5.20
N ARG A 309 27.62 -7.78 5.47
CA ARG A 309 28.23 -6.85 4.50
C ARG A 309 29.68 -7.26 4.20
N LEU A 310 30.46 -7.62 5.22
CA LEU A 310 31.83 -8.10 5.09
C LEU A 310 31.91 -9.40 4.29
N GLU A 311 31.10 -10.41 4.63
CA GLU A 311 31.01 -11.69 3.92
C GLU A 311 30.68 -11.50 2.43
N ARG A 312 29.75 -10.57 2.11
CA ARG A 312 29.42 -10.24 0.72
C ARG A 312 30.62 -9.63 -0.02
N LYS A 313 31.38 -8.73 0.63
CA LYS A 313 32.61 -8.16 0.05
C LYS A 313 33.67 -9.23 -0.18
N GLN A 314 33.89 -10.13 0.79
CA GLN A 314 34.81 -11.25 0.68
C GLN A 314 34.42 -12.21 -0.46
N LYS A 315 33.15 -12.64 -0.52
CA LYS A 315 32.65 -13.50 -1.62
C LYS A 315 32.83 -12.85 -2.98
N LEU A 316 32.58 -11.55 -3.09
CA LEU A 316 32.81 -10.81 -4.34
C LEU A 316 34.29 -10.72 -4.72
N ALA A 317 35.19 -10.55 -3.74
CA ALA A 317 36.63 -10.54 -3.96
C ALA A 317 37.14 -11.91 -4.42
N VAL A 318 36.71 -13.00 -3.77
CA VAL A 318 37.05 -14.38 -4.17
C VAL A 318 36.54 -14.68 -5.58
N LEU A 319 35.29 -14.30 -5.91
CA LEU A 319 34.76 -14.45 -7.27
C LEU A 319 35.55 -13.61 -8.29
N ALA A 320 36.12 -12.47 -7.89
CA ALA A 320 36.94 -11.65 -8.78
C ALA A 320 38.27 -12.29 -9.12
N ILE A 321 38.87 -12.98 -8.14
CA ILE A 321 40.11 -13.74 -8.32
C ILE A 321 39.83 -15.00 -9.16
N ASN A 322 38.76 -15.74 -8.83
CA ASN A 322 38.45 -17.03 -9.47
C ASN A 322 37.84 -16.88 -10.88
N GLN A 323 37.16 -15.77 -11.19
CA GLN A 323 36.42 -15.57 -12.44
C GLN A 323 36.56 -14.13 -13.00
N PRO A 324 37.76 -13.71 -13.41
CA PRO A 324 38.01 -12.33 -13.86
C PRO A 324 37.21 -11.96 -15.13
N GLU A 325 37.01 -12.90 -16.06
CA GLU A 325 36.26 -12.67 -17.30
C GLU A 325 34.79 -12.32 -17.06
N ILE A 326 34.11 -13.02 -16.16
CA ILE A 326 32.68 -12.79 -15.87
C ILE A 326 32.49 -11.42 -15.23
N ILE A 327 33.44 -10.99 -14.38
CA ILE A 327 33.42 -9.65 -13.80
C ILE A 327 33.67 -8.59 -14.87
N TYR A 328 34.64 -8.80 -15.77
CA TYR A 328 34.88 -7.90 -16.89
C TYR A 328 33.64 -7.74 -17.78
N ARG A 329 33.00 -8.85 -18.18
CA ARG A 329 31.73 -8.83 -18.95
C ARG A 329 30.63 -8.07 -18.22
N LYS A 330 30.45 -8.29 -16.90
CA LYS A 330 29.47 -7.54 -16.08
C LYS A 330 29.81 -6.05 -15.97
N LYS A 331 31.09 -5.68 -15.82
CA LYS A 331 31.54 -4.27 -15.82
C LYS A 331 31.25 -3.60 -17.17
N ARG A 332 31.56 -4.28 -18.28
CA ARG A 332 31.26 -3.81 -19.65
C ARG A 332 29.77 -3.56 -19.86
N LEU A 333 28.91 -4.50 -19.43
CA LEU A 333 27.45 -4.36 -19.47
C LEU A 333 26.91 -3.19 -18.63
N LYS A 334 27.51 -2.93 -17.46
CA LYS A 334 27.14 -1.75 -16.65
C LYS A 334 27.56 -0.46 -17.33
N GLN A 335 28.73 -0.43 -17.94
CA GLN A 335 29.24 0.74 -18.66
C GLN A 335 28.37 1.05 -19.89
N THR A 336 28.01 0.05 -20.70
CA THR A 336 27.12 0.23 -21.85
C THR A 336 25.73 0.71 -21.42
N LYS A 337 25.16 0.19 -20.33
CA LYS A 337 23.89 0.68 -19.76
C LYS A 337 24.00 2.13 -19.29
N ARG A 338 25.08 2.52 -18.60
CA ARG A 338 25.32 3.93 -18.19
C ARG A 338 25.41 4.86 -19.40
N LEU A 339 26.19 4.48 -20.41
CA LEU A 339 26.33 5.25 -21.65
C LEU A 339 24.99 5.35 -22.41
N GLY A 340 24.22 4.26 -22.49
CA GLY A 340 22.90 4.24 -23.12
C GLY A 340 21.87 5.12 -22.39
N LEU A 341 21.86 5.09 -21.04
CA LEU A 341 21.03 5.99 -20.23
C LEU A 341 21.46 7.46 -20.41
N GLY A 342 22.76 7.73 -20.49
CA GLY A 342 23.30 9.06 -20.79
C GLY A 342 22.87 9.56 -22.15
N LYS A 343 22.97 8.73 -23.19
CA LYS A 343 22.47 9.03 -24.54
C LYS A 343 20.95 9.30 -24.53
N LYS A 344 20.15 8.45 -23.86
CA LYS A 344 18.69 8.66 -23.73
C LYS A 344 18.34 9.98 -23.02
N LYS A 345 19.05 10.32 -21.94
CA LYS A 345 18.87 11.61 -21.23
C LYS A 345 19.23 12.79 -22.13
N ARG A 346 20.34 12.71 -22.87
CA ARG A 346 20.76 13.75 -23.82
C ARG A 346 19.78 13.91 -24.98
N MET A 347 19.25 12.81 -25.52
CA MET A 347 18.21 12.83 -26.56
C MET A 347 16.91 13.48 -26.05
N LYS A 348 16.43 13.12 -24.85
CA LYS A 348 15.27 13.76 -24.22
C LYS A 348 15.49 15.25 -23.95
N ALA A 349 16.70 15.65 -23.55
CA ALA A 349 17.05 17.06 -23.37
C ALA A 349 16.99 17.85 -24.69
N ILE A 350 17.50 17.26 -25.78
CA ILE A 350 17.41 17.84 -27.13
C ILE A 350 15.95 17.94 -27.60
N GLU A 351 15.15 16.89 -27.37
CA GLU A 351 13.73 16.88 -27.72
C GLU A 351 12.94 17.95 -26.95
N ASN A 352 13.19 18.08 -25.64
CA ASN A 352 12.58 19.12 -24.81
C ASN A 352 13.03 20.52 -25.24
N ALA A 353 14.30 20.71 -25.58
CA ALA A 353 14.80 21.98 -26.10
C ALA A 353 14.13 22.35 -27.44
N LYS A 354 13.92 21.38 -28.34
CA LYS A 354 13.16 21.58 -29.58
C LYS A 354 11.68 21.93 -29.31
N LYS A 355 11.02 21.23 -28.38
CA LYS A 355 9.64 21.54 -27.95
C LYS A 355 9.54 22.96 -27.36
N ASN A 356 10.50 23.37 -26.54
CA ASN A 356 10.54 24.72 -25.98
C ASN A 356 10.78 25.80 -27.04
N ARG A 357 11.63 25.55 -28.04
CA ARG A 357 11.81 26.46 -29.19
C ARG A 357 10.55 26.57 -30.04
N ARG A 358 9.81 25.47 -30.26
CA ARG A 358 8.51 25.49 -30.93
C ARG A 358 7.47 26.28 -30.15
N LYS A 359 7.37 26.09 -28.83
CA LYS A 359 6.48 26.89 -27.98
C LYS A 359 6.82 28.39 -28.02
N LYS A 360 8.11 28.75 -27.96
CA LYS A 360 8.54 30.16 -28.07
C LYS A 360 8.23 30.78 -29.42
N SER A 361 8.31 30.02 -30.51
CA SER A 361 7.96 30.53 -31.85
C SER A 361 6.44 30.68 -32.01
N ILE A 362 5.65 29.74 -31.49
CA ILE A 362 4.19 29.84 -31.48
C ILE A 362 3.73 31.05 -30.66
N ASN A 363 4.29 31.25 -29.46
CA ASN A 363 3.96 32.41 -28.64
C ASN A 363 4.38 33.74 -29.30
N LYS A 364 5.49 33.76 -30.04
CA LYS A 364 5.91 34.96 -30.76
C LYS A 364 4.96 35.29 -31.92
N ILE A 365 4.45 34.28 -32.61
CA ILE A 365 3.47 34.44 -33.69
C ILE A 365 2.09 34.87 -33.15
N SER A 366 1.71 34.45 -31.93
CA SER A 366 0.50 34.97 -31.28
C SER A 366 0.65 36.41 -30.84
N ASP A 367 1.81 36.78 -30.27
CA ASP A 367 2.07 38.16 -29.85
C ASP A 367 2.11 39.12 -31.07
N ASP A 368 2.66 38.67 -32.21
CA ASP A 368 2.68 39.45 -33.46
C ASP A 368 1.30 39.54 -34.17
N MET A 369 0.30 38.75 -33.76
CA MET A 369 -1.07 38.76 -34.31
C MET A 369 -2.06 39.58 -33.46
N ASP A 370 -1.71 39.88 -32.21
CA ASP A 370 -2.51 40.75 -31.32
C ASP A 370 -2.21 42.25 -31.51
N ASP A 371 -1.19 42.58 -32.32
CA ASP A 371 -0.74 43.95 -32.65
C ASP A 371 -1.27 44.47 -34.02
N PHE A 372 -2.26 43.80 -34.64
CA PHE A 372 -2.90 44.22 -35.91
C PHE A 372 -4.39 44.58 -35.78
#